data_AF-A0A520JVR2-F1
#
_entry.id   AF-A0A520JVR2-F1
#
_cell.length_a   1.000
_cell.length_b   1.000
_cell.length_c   1.000
_cell.angle_alpha   90.00
_cell.angle_beta   90.00
_cell.angle_gamma   90.00
#
_symmetry.space_group_name_H-M   'P 1'
#
loop_
_entity.id
_entity.type
_entity.pdbx_description
1 polymer ?
#
loop_
_entity_poly.entity_id
_entity_poly.type
_entity_poly.pdbx_seq_one_letter_code
_entity_poly.pdbx_strand_id
1 'polypeptide(L)'
;MIDETKIDGKAAALAVRNYFEEVHGTYAVIGFQLFNVKKNDDENCWEVSCLFYPNISARSPNAYRVKVDIKDGSILDQERVVYKKE
;
A
#
# COMPACT_ATOMS: atom_id res chain seq x y z
N MET A 1 -11.81 1.99 -27.82
CA MET A 1 -10.47 1.80 -27.24
C MET A 1 -10.71 1.64 -25.75
N ILE A 2 -10.76 0.39 -25.29
CA ILE A 2 -10.96 0.09 -23.87
C ILE A 2 -9.55 0.15 -23.29
N ASP A 3 -9.32 1.02 -22.32
CA ASP A 3 -8.04 1.16 -21.63
C ASP A 3 -7.91 -0.07 -20.70
N GLU A 4 -7.55 -1.23 -21.27
CA GLU A 4 -7.74 -2.57 -20.68
C GLU A 4 -6.68 -3.00 -19.66
N THR A 5 -5.72 -2.13 -19.33
CA THR A 5 -4.60 -2.47 -18.44
C THR A 5 -4.38 -1.35 -17.43
N LYS A 6 -5.43 -0.98 -16.70
CA LYS A 6 -5.30 -0.19 -15.47
C LYS A 6 -5.82 -0.99 -14.30
N ILE A 7 -5.00 -1.15 -13.28
CA ILE A 7 -5.41 -1.77 -12.04
C ILE A 7 -6.37 -0.83 -11.31
N ASP A 8 -7.39 -1.39 -10.67
CA ASP A 8 -8.28 -0.63 -9.80
C ASP A 8 -7.67 -0.45 -8.40
N GLY A 9 -8.27 0.42 -7.58
CA GLY A 9 -7.75 0.72 -6.24
C GLY A 9 -7.65 -0.50 -5.31
N LYS A 10 -8.50 -1.53 -5.48
CA LYS A 10 -8.37 -2.78 -4.69
C LYS A 10 -7.15 -3.57 -5.13
N ALA A 11 -6.91 -3.67 -6.43
CA ALA A 11 -5.71 -4.32 -6.95
C ALA A 11 -4.43 -3.59 -6.50
N ALA A 12 -4.44 -2.26 -6.48
CA ALA A 12 -3.33 -1.47 -5.91
C ALA A 12 -3.11 -1.75 -4.42
N ALA A 13 -4.18 -1.78 -3.61
CA ALA A 13 -4.07 -2.12 -2.19
C ALA A 13 -3.56 -3.55 -1.95
N LEU A 14 -3.98 -4.49 -2.79
CA LEU A 14 -3.51 -5.88 -2.73
C LEU A 14 -2.03 -5.99 -3.12
N ALA A 15 -1.58 -5.24 -4.14
CA ALA A 15 -0.17 -5.18 -4.52
C ALA A 15 0.70 -4.69 -3.35
N VAL A 16 0.26 -3.65 -2.65
CA VAL A 16 0.94 -3.14 -1.45
C VAL A 16 1.00 -4.19 -0.33
N ARG A 17 -0.11 -4.88 -0.06
CA ARG A 17 -0.12 -5.96 0.94
C ARG A 17 0.85 -7.08 0.56
N ASN A 18 0.83 -7.54 -0.68
CA ASN A 18 1.70 -8.62 -1.15
C ASN A 18 3.17 -8.22 -1.10
N TYR A 19 3.49 -6.98 -1.49
CA TYR A 19 4.84 -6.44 -1.38
C TYR A 19 5.36 -6.43 0.06
N PHE A 20 4.55 -5.97 1.03
CA PHE A 20 4.98 -6.01 2.44
C PHE A 20 5.06 -7.44 3.00
N GLU A 21 4.21 -8.35 2.55
CA GLU A 21 4.32 -9.77 2.89
C GLU A 21 5.62 -10.38 2.37
N GLU A 22 6.05 -10.04 1.15
CA GLU A 22 7.31 -10.52 0.56
C GLU A 22 8.53 -9.96 1.30
N VAL A 23 8.51 -8.66 1.62
CA VAL A 23 9.66 -7.97 2.24
C VAL A 23 9.80 -8.28 3.74
N HIS A 24 8.69 -8.46 4.46
CA HIS A 24 8.68 -8.60 5.93
C HIS A 24 8.13 -9.95 6.43
N GLY A 25 7.64 -10.80 5.54
CA GLY A 25 7.02 -12.08 5.85
C GLY A 25 5.52 -11.97 6.17
N THR A 26 4.83 -13.12 6.13
CA THR A 26 3.37 -13.23 6.35
C THR A 26 2.90 -12.62 7.66
N TYR A 27 3.73 -12.67 8.71
CA TYR A 27 3.37 -12.07 10.01
C TYR A 27 3.23 -10.55 9.95
N ALA A 28 3.89 -9.89 9.00
CA ALA A 28 3.85 -8.44 8.92
C ALA A 28 2.50 -7.89 8.44
N VAL A 29 1.77 -8.69 7.66
CA VAL A 29 0.49 -8.31 7.06
C VAL A 29 -0.73 -8.82 7.83
N ILE A 30 -0.55 -9.55 8.94
CA ILE A 30 -1.66 -10.00 9.80
C ILE A 30 -2.45 -8.80 10.35
N GLY A 31 -1.74 -7.71 10.65
CA GLY A 31 -2.35 -6.44 11.06
C GLY A 31 -2.36 -5.39 9.95
N PHE A 32 -2.38 -5.80 8.67
CA PHE A 32 -2.47 -4.85 7.57
C PHE A 32 -3.82 -4.12 7.61
N GLN A 33 -3.80 -2.80 7.79
CA GLN A 33 -4.99 -1.96 7.78
C GLN A 33 -4.89 -0.92 6.68
N LEU A 34 -5.85 -0.94 5.76
CA LEU A 34 -5.97 0.05 4.71
C LEU A 34 -6.77 1.24 5.22
N PHE A 35 -6.24 2.46 5.08
CA PHE A 35 -6.95 3.67 5.45
C PHE A 35 -7.58 4.36 4.25
N ASN A 36 -6.80 4.48 3.19
CA ASN A 36 -7.18 5.27 2.04
C ASN A 36 -6.48 4.74 0.79
N VAL A 37 -7.19 4.78 -0.32
CA VAL A 37 -6.65 4.54 -1.66
C VAL A 37 -7.13 5.67 -2.54
N LYS A 38 -6.20 6.49 -2.99
CA LYS A 38 -6.49 7.66 -3.81
C LYS A 38 -5.82 7.50 -5.17
N LYS A 39 -6.57 7.75 -6.24
CA LYS A 39 -6.01 7.84 -7.58
C LYS A 39 -5.32 9.19 -7.75
N ASN A 40 -4.13 9.18 -8.33
CA ASN A 40 -3.42 10.38 -8.75
C ASN A 40 -3.22 10.29 -10.28
N ASP A 41 -4.13 10.93 -11.02
CA ASP A 41 -4.13 10.91 -12.49
C ASP A 41 -2.93 11.65 -13.09
N ASP A 42 -2.42 12.69 -12.42
CA ASP A 42 -1.26 13.46 -12.87
C ASP A 42 0.02 12.60 -12.87
N GLU A 43 0.23 11.84 -11.79
CA GLU A 43 1.39 10.95 -11.64
C GLU A 43 1.15 9.53 -12.17
N ASN A 44 -0.02 9.23 -12.75
CA ASN A 44 -0.42 7.89 -13.20
C ASN A 44 -0.21 6.80 -12.14
N CYS A 45 -0.54 7.09 -10.88
CA CYS A 45 -0.35 6.15 -9.79
C CYS A 45 -1.54 6.12 -8.82
N TRP A 46 -1.59 5.07 -8.01
CA TRP A 46 -2.43 4.98 -6.83
C TRP A 46 -1.60 5.30 -5.59
N GLU A 47 -2.09 6.21 -4.76
CA GLU A 47 -1.55 6.46 -3.42
C GLU A 47 -2.33 5.63 -2.40
N VAL A 48 -1.67 4.64 -1.82
CA VAL A 48 -2.21 3.71 -0.84
C VAL A 48 -1.67 4.07 0.54
N SER A 49 -2.56 4.48 1.45
CA SER A 49 -2.22 4.70 2.86
C SER A 49 -2.60 3.48 3.69
N CYS A 50 -1.63 2.89 4.38
CA CYS A 50 -1.83 1.66 5.15
C CYS A 50 -1.04 1.66 6.47
N LEU A 51 -1.45 0.77 7.38
CA LEU A 51 -0.67 0.31 8.53
C LEU A 51 -0.22 -1.12 8.32
N PHE A 52 0.95 -1.44 8.83
CA PHE A 52 1.30 -2.83 9.11
C PHE A 52 2.19 -2.95 10.36
N TYR A 53 2.28 -4.15 10.91
CA TYR A 53 3.13 -4.45 12.07
C TYR A 53 4.40 -5.10 11.55
N PRO A 54 5.60 -4.50 11.67
CA PRO A 54 6.81 -5.04 11.05
C PRO A 54 7.24 -6.41 11.59
N ASN A 55 6.76 -6.81 12.75
CA ASN A 55 6.95 -8.15 13.32
C ASN A 55 5.86 -8.44 14.37
N ILE A 56 5.74 -9.70 14.78
CA ILE A 56 4.73 -10.16 15.75
C ILE A 56 4.87 -9.53 17.14
N SER A 57 6.04 -8.98 17.46
CA SER A 57 6.33 -8.32 18.73
C SER A 57 6.17 -6.80 18.68
N ALA A 58 5.78 -6.25 17.53
CA ALA A 58 5.63 -4.81 17.35
C ALA A 58 4.43 -4.31 18.18
N ARG A 59 4.71 -3.41 19.13
CA ARG A 59 3.67 -2.81 19.99
C ARG A 59 2.86 -1.73 19.30
N SER A 60 3.32 -1.25 18.15
CA SER A 60 2.66 -0.19 17.39
C SER A 60 2.80 -0.46 15.90
N PRO A 61 1.74 -0.21 15.12
CA PRO A 61 1.82 -0.31 13.67
C PRO A 61 2.67 0.82 13.10
N ASN A 62 3.33 0.54 11.98
CA ASN A 62 3.94 1.58 11.15
C ASN A 62 2.94 1.99 10.08
N ALA A 63 2.78 3.30 9.89
CA ALA A 63 2.00 3.83 8.79
C ALA A 63 2.88 4.13 7.59
N TYR A 64 2.36 3.81 6.41
CA TYR A 64 3.02 4.06 5.14
C TYR A 64 2.04 4.68 4.16
N ARG A 65 2.60 5.57 3.33
CA ARG A 65 2.01 5.96 2.06
C ARG A 65 2.83 5.31 0.95
N VAL A 66 2.17 4.58 0.07
CA VAL A 66 2.81 3.80 -0.98
C VAL A 66 2.24 4.24 -2.32
N LYS A 67 3.11 4.58 -3.28
CA LYS A 67 2.72 4.87 -4.66
C LYS A 67 2.80 3.59 -5.47
N VAL A 68 1.72 3.28 -6.19
CA VAL A 68 1.58 2.07 -7.00
C VAL A 68 1.30 2.46 -8.44
N ASP A 69 2.03 1.91 -9.39
CA ASP A 69 1.82 2.17 -10.81
C ASP A 69 0.40 1.73 -11.23
N ILE A 70 -0.31 2.60 -11.95
CA ILE A 70 -1.70 2.32 -12.34
C ILE A 70 -1.81 1.22 -13.40
N LYS A 71 -0.74 0.92 -14.15
CA LYS A 71 -0.77 -0.02 -15.27
C LYS A 71 -0.58 -1.45 -14.81
N ASP A 72 0.39 -1.70 -13.93
CA ASP A 72 0.79 -3.07 -13.57
C ASP A 72 0.76 -3.40 -12.08
N GLY A 73 0.73 -2.40 -11.18
CA GLY A 73 0.73 -2.64 -9.75
C GLY A 73 2.11 -2.65 -9.09
N SER A 74 3.16 -2.34 -9.84
CA SER A 74 4.50 -2.13 -9.29
C SER A 74 4.53 -1.01 -8.25
N ILE A 75 5.29 -1.23 -7.17
CA ILE A 75 5.52 -0.20 -6.15
C ILE A 75 6.54 0.80 -6.72
N LEU A 76 6.11 2.04 -6.88
CA LEU A 76 6.94 3.13 -7.37
C LEU A 76 7.74 3.79 -6.24
N ASP A 77 7.09 3.98 -5.08
CA ASP A 77 7.68 4.63 -3.92
C ASP A 77 6.97 4.20 -2.63
N GLN A 78 7.69 4.25 -1.50
CA GLN A 78 7.13 4.02 -0.18
C GLN A 78 7.71 4.98 0.86
N GLU A 79 6.84 5.74 1.51
CA GLU A 79 7.19 6.69 2.57
C GLU A 79 6.56 6.26 3.89
N ARG A 80 7.37 6.19 4.95
CA ARG A 80 6.86 6.00 6.31
C ARG A 80 6.27 7.32 6.81
N VAL A 81 5.01 7.30 7.22
CA VAL A 81 4.31 8.46 7.76
C VAL A 81 4.04 8.30 9.25
N VAL A 82 3.96 9.40 9.99
CA VAL A 82 3.56 9.38 11.40
C VAL A 82 2.03 9.39 11.46
N TYR A 83 1.43 8.27 11.87
CA TYR A 83 -0.01 8.25 12.13
C TYR A 83 -0.31 8.99 13.43
N LYS A 84 -0.82 10.22 13.32
CA LYS A 84 -1.42 10.92 14.46
C LYS A 84 -2.89 10.52 14.50
N LYS A 85 -3.26 9.73 15.52
CA LYS A 85 -4.65 9.55 15.89
C LYS A 85 -5.08 10.87 16.55
N GLU A 86 -5.76 11.73 15.78
CA GLU A 86 -6.48 12.89 16.35
C GLU A 86 -7.59 12.43 17.29
#